data_AF-A0A931IIG6-F1
#
_entry.id   AF-A0A931IIG6-F1
#
_cell.length_a   1.000
_cell.length_b   1.000
_cell.length_c   1.000
_cell.angle_alpha   90.00
_cell.angle_beta   90.00
_cell.angle_gamma   90.00
#
_symmetry.space_group_name_H-M   'P 1'
#
loop_
_entity.id
_entity.type
_entity.pdbx_description
1 polymer ?
#
loop_
_entity_poly.entity_id
_entity_poly.type
_entity_poly.pdbx_seq_one_letter_code
_entity_poly.pdbx_strand_id
1 'polypeptide(L)'
;MEREAAALSGVGLTVDLGSGLDLDAAGVVVSAVQGASEVDGGVNFPVAAGSKITWRGRNVGGVVLVRGGIALAAGAKKVVASNLSVDLDKGVLTGSLGGRRNVRIGTAADVSHAEVVKDDGASTATLILADGGFELTKEFITVVNEALGTAFATGADTEVLVDASLSVDVDLAKGNAVNTGLVRALGLEDEIDPELGHAGLLDAGLDLQISLL
;
A
#
# COMPACT_ATOMS: atom_id res chain seq x y z
N MET A 1 -15.64 23.87 -1.08
CA MET A 1 -14.95 23.28 0.07
C MET A 1 -13.79 22.45 -0.44
N GLU A 2 -12.57 22.79 -0.02
CA GLU A 2 -11.33 22.09 -0.38
C GLU A 2 -11.25 20.70 0.27
N ARG A 3 -10.54 19.77 -0.39
CA ARG A 3 -10.10 18.52 0.25
C ARG A 3 -8.92 18.85 1.17
N GLU A 4 -8.97 18.35 2.39
CA GLU A 4 -7.84 18.42 3.32
C GLU A 4 -6.85 17.28 3.04
N ALA A 5 -5.64 17.38 3.57
CA ALA A 5 -4.59 16.39 3.34
C ALA A 5 -3.61 16.30 4.50
N ALA A 6 -3.03 15.11 4.68
CA ALA A 6 -1.91 14.83 5.58
C ALA A 6 -0.86 14.00 4.83
N ALA A 7 0.40 14.18 5.22
CA ALA A 7 1.50 13.38 4.69
C ALA A 7 1.43 11.96 5.25
N LEU A 8 1.90 11.00 4.47
CA LEU A 8 2.04 9.59 4.89
C LEU A 8 3.51 9.22 5.03
N SER A 9 3.80 8.31 5.96
CA SER A 9 5.12 7.72 6.20
C SER A 9 5.02 6.23 6.54
N GLY A 10 6.11 5.62 7.01
CA GLY A 10 6.11 4.24 7.48
C GLY A 10 6.58 3.20 6.47
N VAL A 11 6.19 1.95 6.73
CA VAL A 11 6.65 0.75 6.01
C VAL A 11 6.18 0.72 4.56
N GLY A 12 4.97 1.18 4.27
CA GLY A 12 4.45 1.27 2.91
C GLY A 12 3.88 -0.04 2.42
N LEU A 13 4.41 -0.55 1.31
CA LEU A 13 3.88 -1.74 0.63
C LEU A 13 4.81 -2.92 0.86
N THR A 14 4.27 -4.07 1.22
CA THR A 14 4.97 -5.37 1.12
C THR A 14 4.29 -6.21 0.05
N VAL A 15 5.06 -6.91 -0.78
CA VAL A 15 4.54 -7.81 -1.82
C VAL A 15 5.36 -9.10 -1.86
N ASP A 16 4.71 -10.23 -1.72
CA ASP A 16 5.26 -11.55 -2.04
C ASP A 16 4.60 -12.09 -3.32
N LEU A 17 5.30 -11.95 -4.45
CA LEU A 17 4.82 -12.48 -5.73
C LEU A 17 4.85 -14.01 -5.80
N GLY A 18 5.66 -14.68 -4.97
CA GLY A 18 5.78 -16.15 -4.94
C GLY A 18 4.57 -16.85 -4.33
N SER A 19 3.82 -16.15 -3.47
CA SER A 19 2.56 -16.65 -2.90
C SER A 19 1.49 -16.98 -3.95
N GLY A 20 1.44 -16.21 -5.04
CA GLY A 20 0.43 -16.33 -6.10
C GLY A 20 0.98 -16.84 -7.43
N LEU A 21 2.27 -16.64 -7.71
CA LEU A 21 2.93 -17.08 -8.94
C LEU A 21 3.93 -18.19 -8.61
N ASP A 22 3.90 -19.28 -9.38
CA ASP A 22 4.92 -20.33 -9.29
C ASP A 22 6.23 -19.87 -9.96
N LEU A 23 6.95 -19.01 -9.25
CA LEU A 23 8.19 -18.38 -9.70
C LEU A 23 9.32 -19.41 -9.80
N ASP A 24 9.38 -20.35 -8.86
CA ASP A 24 10.42 -21.39 -8.79
C ASP A 24 10.31 -22.36 -9.97
N ALA A 25 9.11 -22.84 -10.30
CA ALA A 25 8.92 -23.70 -11.47
C ALA A 25 9.24 -22.98 -12.79
N ALA A 26 9.09 -21.65 -12.83
CA ALA A 26 9.47 -20.82 -13.95
C ALA A 26 10.97 -20.44 -13.95
N GLY A 27 11.73 -20.81 -12.93
CA GLY A 27 13.14 -20.43 -12.76
C GLY A 27 13.34 -18.92 -12.61
N VAL A 28 12.37 -18.24 -12.01
CA VAL A 28 12.34 -16.79 -11.83
C VAL A 28 12.80 -16.42 -10.42
N VAL A 29 13.80 -15.56 -10.34
CA VAL A 29 14.27 -14.99 -9.08
C VAL A 29 13.71 -13.58 -8.94
N VAL A 30 13.17 -13.29 -7.76
CA VAL A 30 12.73 -11.96 -7.34
C VAL A 30 13.82 -11.30 -6.52
N SER A 31 14.05 -10.01 -6.74
CA SER A 31 14.96 -9.21 -5.92
C SER A 31 14.49 -7.78 -5.74
N ALA A 32 14.77 -7.20 -4.57
CA ALA A 32 14.49 -5.80 -4.30
C ALA A 32 15.52 -4.88 -4.98
N VAL A 33 15.07 -3.73 -5.48
CA VAL A 33 15.96 -2.72 -6.09
C VAL A 33 15.63 -1.29 -5.66
N GLN A 34 16.61 -0.39 -5.78
CA GLN A 34 16.43 1.07 -5.68
C GLN A 34 15.80 1.58 -4.37
N GLY A 35 16.11 0.95 -3.24
CA GLY A 35 15.64 1.37 -1.91
C GLY A 35 14.47 0.57 -1.36
N ALA A 36 13.99 -0.43 -2.11
CA ALA A 36 13.22 -1.54 -1.56
C ALA A 36 14.16 -2.54 -0.85
N SER A 37 13.62 -3.39 0.00
CA SER A 37 14.36 -4.45 0.72
C SER A 37 13.61 -5.78 0.69
N GLU A 38 14.34 -6.89 0.66
CA GLU A 38 13.76 -8.23 0.81
C GLU A 38 13.46 -8.51 2.29
N VAL A 39 12.27 -9.03 2.58
CA VAL A 39 11.82 -9.40 3.93
C VAL A 39 10.95 -10.65 3.81
N ASP A 40 11.32 -11.72 4.52
CA ASP A 40 10.52 -12.96 4.68
C ASP A 40 9.91 -13.52 3.38
N GLY A 41 10.69 -13.53 2.28
CA GLY A 41 10.24 -14.05 0.97
C GLY A 41 9.52 -13.03 0.09
N GLY A 42 9.14 -11.88 0.64
CA GLY A 42 8.58 -10.74 -0.10
C GLY A 42 9.56 -9.58 -0.29
N VAL A 43 9.05 -8.52 -0.90
CA VAL A 43 9.73 -7.23 -1.07
C VAL A 43 8.95 -6.14 -0.37
N ASN A 44 9.64 -5.41 0.51
CA ASN A 44 9.14 -4.25 1.23
C ASN A 44 9.57 -2.96 0.52
N PHE A 45 8.61 -2.04 0.36
CA PHE A 45 8.75 -0.75 -0.29
C PHE A 45 8.35 0.38 0.68
N PRO A 46 9.34 1.03 1.33
CA PRO A 46 9.11 2.15 2.24
C PRO A 46 8.28 3.27 1.61
N VAL A 47 7.45 3.95 2.40
CA VAL A 47 6.69 5.11 1.91
C VAL A 47 7.65 6.21 1.39
N ALA A 48 7.39 6.67 0.18
CA ALA A 48 8.14 7.75 -0.46
C ALA A 48 7.55 9.12 -0.10
N ALA A 49 8.42 10.14 -0.17
CA ALA A 49 8.00 11.52 0.00
C ALA A 49 6.97 11.92 -1.07
N GLY A 50 6.00 12.76 -0.69
CA GLY A 50 4.89 13.17 -1.56
C GLY A 50 3.65 12.28 -1.45
N SER A 51 3.75 11.15 -0.75
CA SER A 51 2.59 10.35 -0.34
C SER A 51 1.66 11.15 0.56
N LYS A 52 0.36 11.02 0.34
CA LYS A 52 -0.65 11.78 1.06
C LYS A 52 -1.96 11.03 1.16
N ILE A 53 -2.59 11.15 2.31
CA ILE A 53 -4.01 10.87 2.51
C ILE A 53 -4.77 12.19 2.36
N THR A 54 -5.94 12.13 1.74
CA THR A 54 -6.81 13.27 1.53
C THR A 54 -8.22 12.92 1.96
N TRP A 55 -8.95 13.88 2.51
CA TRP A 55 -10.33 13.64 2.95
C TRP A 55 -11.25 14.83 2.69
N ARG A 56 -12.54 14.53 2.66
CA ARG A 56 -13.63 15.51 2.74
C ARG A 56 -14.82 14.88 3.47
N GLY A 57 -15.05 15.31 4.70
CA GLY A 57 -15.96 14.57 5.59
C GLY A 57 -15.39 13.18 5.86
N ARG A 58 -16.21 12.13 5.71
CA ARG A 58 -15.78 10.73 5.88
C ARG A 58 -15.21 10.08 4.63
N ASN A 59 -15.19 10.79 3.50
CA ASN A 59 -14.66 10.24 2.26
C ASN A 59 -13.14 10.36 2.27
N VAL A 60 -12.46 9.23 2.43
CA VAL A 60 -11.00 9.11 2.47
C VAL A 60 -10.47 8.67 1.10
N GLY A 61 -9.31 9.18 0.70
CA GLY A 61 -8.58 8.73 -0.48
C GLY A 61 -7.17 9.29 -0.48
N GLY A 62 -6.49 9.32 -1.62
CA GLY A 62 -5.12 9.83 -1.71
C GLY A 62 -4.22 8.91 -2.51
N VAL A 63 -2.92 9.06 -2.32
CA VAL A 63 -1.91 8.27 -3.02
C VAL A 63 -0.77 7.92 -2.09
N VAL A 64 -0.40 6.64 -2.10
CA VAL A 64 0.84 6.16 -1.49
C VAL A 64 1.85 5.96 -2.61
N LEU A 65 2.93 6.72 -2.55
CA LEU A 65 4.12 6.50 -3.37
C LEU A 65 5.06 5.62 -2.55
N VAL A 66 5.72 4.65 -3.17
CA VAL A 66 6.71 3.82 -2.45
C VAL A 66 8.08 3.89 -3.10
N ARG A 67 9.12 3.68 -2.30
CA ARG A 67 10.51 3.74 -2.75
C ARG A 67 10.94 2.40 -3.34
N GLY A 68 11.70 2.47 -4.42
CA GLY A 68 12.32 1.31 -5.04
C GLY A 68 11.47 0.59 -6.07
N GLY A 69 11.77 -0.68 -6.24
CA GLY A 69 11.19 -1.54 -7.26
C GLY A 69 11.52 -3.01 -7.03
N ILE A 70 10.89 -3.85 -7.83
CA ILE A 70 11.08 -5.30 -7.81
C ILE A 70 11.64 -5.72 -9.17
N ALA A 71 12.73 -6.47 -9.11
CA ALA A 71 13.36 -7.06 -10.29
C ALA A 71 13.00 -8.54 -10.34
N LEU A 72 12.43 -8.98 -11.46
CA LEU A 72 12.24 -10.38 -11.77
C LEU A 72 13.26 -10.79 -12.84
N ALA A 73 13.94 -11.91 -12.65
CA ALA A 73 14.96 -12.40 -13.56
C ALA A 73 14.83 -13.90 -13.84
N ALA A 74 14.96 -14.28 -15.11
CA ALA A 74 14.97 -15.67 -15.58
C ALA A 74 16.21 -15.89 -16.45
N GLY A 75 17.24 -16.52 -15.88
CA GLY A 75 18.55 -16.63 -16.52
C GLY A 75 19.13 -15.24 -16.84
N ALA A 76 19.34 -14.97 -18.14
CA ALA A 76 19.89 -13.68 -18.61
C ALA A 76 18.82 -12.58 -18.82
N LYS A 77 17.53 -12.93 -18.75
CA LYS A 77 16.42 -11.99 -18.96
C LYS A 77 16.02 -11.35 -17.65
N LYS A 78 15.63 -10.07 -17.70
CA LYS A 78 15.25 -9.29 -16.52
C LYS A 78 14.15 -8.28 -16.86
N VAL A 79 13.18 -8.13 -15.97
CA VAL A 79 12.20 -7.05 -15.98
C VAL A 79 12.16 -6.39 -14.60
N VAL A 80 11.93 -5.08 -14.57
CA VAL A 80 11.85 -4.31 -13.33
C VAL A 80 10.51 -3.60 -13.28
N ALA A 81 9.78 -3.77 -12.17
CA ALA A 81 8.68 -2.91 -11.79
C ALA A 81 9.20 -1.82 -10.84
N SER A 82 8.88 -0.56 -11.11
CA SER A 82 9.41 0.61 -10.39
C SER A 82 8.41 1.77 -10.43
N ASN A 83 8.68 2.86 -9.71
CA ASN A 83 7.77 4.02 -9.60
C ASN A 83 6.36 3.57 -9.19
N LEU A 84 6.31 2.69 -8.18
CA LEU A 84 5.07 2.07 -7.71
C LEU A 84 4.25 3.09 -6.92
N SER A 85 2.94 3.05 -7.11
CA SER A 85 1.99 3.85 -6.33
C SER A 85 0.64 3.17 -6.16
N VAL A 86 0.02 3.38 -5.01
CA VAL A 86 -1.33 2.90 -4.70
C VAL A 86 -2.28 4.09 -4.63
N ASP A 87 -3.35 4.06 -5.43
CA ASP A 87 -4.49 4.98 -5.32
C ASP A 87 -5.40 4.50 -4.19
N LEU A 88 -5.48 5.24 -3.09
CA LEU A 88 -6.24 4.85 -1.89
C LEU A 88 -7.75 4.87 -2.09
N ASP A 89 -8.25 5.61 -3.09
CA ASP A 89 -9.70 5.68 -3.39
C ASP A 89 -10.17 4.41 -4.13
N LYS A 90 -9.25 3.71 -4.80
CA LYS A 90 -9.57 2.57 -5.67
C LYS A 90 -8.83 1.29 -5.31
N GLY A 91 -7.89 1.35 -4.38
CA GLY A 91 -6.91 0.30 -4.09
C GLY A 91 -6.09 -0.15 -5.30
N VAL A 92 -5.90 0.71 -6.30
CA VAL A 92 -5.20 0.30 -7.53
C VAL A 92 -3.71 0.53 -7.38
N LEU A 93 -2.92 -0.55 -7.51
CA LEU A 93 -1.47 -0.50 -7.60
C LEU A 93 -1.06 -0.28 -9.07
N THR A 94 -0.34 0.81 -9.31
CA THR A 94 0.21 1.15 -10.61
C THR A 94 1.72 1.32 -10.55
N GLY A 95 2.38 1.20 -11.69
CA GLY A 95 3.81 1.45 -11.77
C GLY A 95 4.35 1.48 -13.18
N SER A 96 5.68 1.47 -13.29
CA SER A 96 6.40 1.29 -14.53
C SER A 96 6.94 -0.13 -14.61
N LEU A 97 6.72 -0.83 -15.72
CA LEU A 97 7.17 -2.21 -15.92
C LEU A 97 7.86 -2.35 -17.28
N GLY A 98 9.13 -2.76 -17.27
CA GLY A 98 9.87 -3.03 -18.51
C GLY A 98 9.93 -1.83 -19.47
N GLY A 99 9.96 -0.60 -18.94
CA GLY A 99 9.95 0.64 -19.72
C GLY A 99 8.56 1.20 -20.06
N ARG A 100 7.48 0.43 -19.86
CA ARG A 100 6.09 0.91 -19.94
C ARG A 100 5.79 1.70 -18.66
N ARG A 101 5.09 2.83 -18.77
CA ARG A 101 4.69 3.66 -17.62
C ARG A 101 3.20 3.51 -17.36
N ASN A 102 2.77 3.76 -16.11
CA ASN A 102 1.37 3.74 -15.68
C ASN A 102 0.66 2.40 -15.98
N VAL A 103 1.39 1.29 -15.89
CA VAL A 103 0.84 -0.06 -15.99
C VAL A 103 0.04 -0.33 -14.72
N ARG A 104 -1.18 -0.83 -14.87
CA ARG A 104 -1.97 -1.32 -13.73
C ARG A 104 -1.42 -2.69 -13.33
N ILE A 105 -0.77 -2.75 -12.18
CA ILE A 105 -0.12 -3.96 -11.68
C ILE A 105 -1.14 -4.86 -11.00
N GLY A 106 -1.97 -4.28 -10.13
CA GLY A 106 -2.98 -5.03 -9.41
C GLY A 106 -4.01 -4.14 -8.72
N THR A 107 -4.91 -4.75 -7.98
CA THR A 107 -5.93 -4.08 -7.16
C THR A 107 -6.02 -4.78 -5.82
N ALA A 108 -6.12 -4.02 -4.74
CA ALA A 108 -6.27 -4.58 -3.40
C ALA A 108 -7.58 -5.40 -3.32
N ALA A 109 -7.51 -6.56 -2.69
CA ALA A 109 -8.64 -7.49 -2.60
C ALA A 109 -9.81 -6.94 -1.78
N ASP A 110 -9.50 -6.16 -0.73
CA ASP A 110 -10.47 -5.35 0.01
C ASP A 110 -9.95 -3.91 0.10
N VAL A 111 -10.81 -2.96 -0.23
CA VAL A 111 -10.56 -1.51 -0.17
C VAL A 111 -11.60 -0.78 0.69
N SER A 112 -12.59 -1.52 1.18
CA SER A 112 -13.71 -0.98 1.93
C SER A 112 -13.38 -0.82 3.42
N HIS A 113 -12.44 -1.62 3.93
CA HIS A 113 -12.00 -1.56 5.31
C HIS A 113 -10.55 -1.16 5.44
N ALA A 114 -10.23 -0.54 6.57
CA ALA A 114 -8.87 -0.39 7.06
C ALA A 114 -8.80 -0.83 8.51
N GLU A 115 -7.69 -1.41 8.93
CA GLU A 115 -7.35 -1.46 10.35
C GLU A 115 -6.60 -0.19 10.72
N VAL A 116 -6.94 0.40 11.87
CA VAL A 116 -6.22 1.52 12.46
C VAL A 116 -5.61 1.05 13.76
N VAL A 117 -4.28 1.02 13.78
CA VAL A 117 -3.51 0.68 14.98
C VAL A 117 -2.78 1.93 15.45
N LYS A 118 -2.92 2.26 16.72
CA LYS A 118 -2.22 3.38 17.35
C LYS A 118 -1.71 2.96 18.71
N ASP A 119 -0.41 3.08 18.90
CA ASP A 119 0.20 2.84 20.21
C ASP A 119 -0.17 3.94 21.21
N ASP A 120 -0.29 3.55 22.47
CA ASP A 120 -0.37 4.48 23.59
C ASP A 120 0.90 5.35 23.64
N GLY A 121 0.72 6.65 23.89
CA GLY A 121 1.78 7.65 23.85
C GLY A 121 2.22 8.10 22.45
N ALA A 122 1.64 7.58 21.36
CA ALA A 122 1.95 8.03 20.00
C ALA A 122 0.99 9.11 19.50
N SER A 123 1.44 9.99 18.59
CA SER A 123 0.53 10.86 17.81
C SER A 123 0.19 10.27 16.43
N THR A 124 0.89 9.21 16.06
CA THR A 124 0.81 8.56 14.76
C THR A 124 -0.02 7.30 14.86
N ALA A 125 -0.92 7.10 13.91
CA ALA A 125 -1.62 5.84 13.72
C ALA A 125 -1.13 5.16 12.44
N THR A 126 -1.06 3.84 12.46
CA THR A 126 -0.81 2.98 11.30
C THR A 126 -2.16 2.60 10.69
N LEU A 127 -2.32 2.87 9.40
CA LEU A 127 -3.46 2.44 8.60
C LEU A 127 -3.06 1.21 7.78
N ILE A 128 -3.74 0.10 7.98
CA ILE A 128 -3.55 -1.14 7.22
C ILE A 128 -4.73 -1.26 6.24
N LEU A 129 -4.45 -1.14 4.94
CA LEU A 129 -5.46 -0.82 3.90
C LEU A 129 -5.67 -1.92 2.86
N ALA A 130 -4.83 -2.95 2.87
CA ALA A 130 -4.86 -4.02 1.87
C ALA A 130 -4.23 -5.29 2.44
N ASP A 131 -4.60 -5.68 3.66
CA ASP A 131 -4.09 -6.87 4.36
C ASP A 131 -4.50 -8.19 3.67
N GLY A 132 -5.58 -8.18 2.89
CA GLY A 132 -6.06 -9.32 2.11
C GLY A 132 -5.27 -9.61 0.82
N GLY A 133 -4.22 -8.84 0.51
CA GLY A 133 -3.42 -9.02 -0.70
C GLY A 133 -3.84 -8.15 -1.89
N PHE A 134 -3.16 -8.37 -3.01
CA PHE A 134 -3.44 -7.72 -4.29
C PHE A 134 -3.72 -8.74 -5.38
N GLU A 135 -4.78 -8.50 -6.13
CA GLU A 135 -5.09 -9.22 -7.35
C GLU A 135 -4.28 -8.62 -8.51
N LEU A 136 -3.31 -9.39 -9.02
CA LEU A 136 -2.49 -8.99 -10.15
C LEU A 136 -3.30 -9.01 -11.44
N THR A 137 -3.09 -7.98 -12.27
CA THR A 137 -3.76 -7.90 -13.56
C THR A 137 -3.16 -8.86 -14.57
N LYS A 138 -3.99 -9.32 -15.50
CA LYS A 138 -3.55 -10.07 -16.68
C LYS A 138 -2.53 -9.30 -17.52
N GLU A 139 -2.66 -7.97 -17.60
CA GLU A 139 -1.70 -7.11 -18.30
C GLU A 139 -0.30 -7.23 -17.67
N PHE A 140 -0.21 -7.09 -16.34
CA PHE A 140 1.05 -7.25 -15.62
C PHE A 140 1.70 -8.60 -15.89
N ILE A 141 0.95 -9.69 -15.72
CA ILE A 141 1.47 -11.05 -15.89
C ILE A 141 1.91 -11.30 -17.33
N THR A 142 1.15 -10.81 -18.31
CA THR A 142 1.50 -10.91 -19.74
C THR A 142 2.83 -10.22 -20.02
N VAL A 143 3.03 -9.00 -19.52
CA VAL A 143 4.28 -8.25 -19.73
C VAL A 143 5.47 -8.93 -19.06
N VAL A 144 5.30 -9.49 -17.87
CA VAL A 144 6.37 -10.23 -17.20
C VAL A 144 6.71 -11.51 -17.99
N ASN A 145 5.69 -12.27 -18.42
CA ASN A 145 5.88 -13.47 -19.25
C ASN A 145 6.61 -13.16 -20.56
N GLU A 146 6.22 -12.09 -21.26
CA GLU A 146 6.90 -11.65 -22.48
C GLU A 146 8.37 -11.30 -22.22
N ALA A 147 8.63 -10.53 -21.17
CA ALA A 147 9.98 -10.05 -20.85
C ALA A 147 10.92 -11.18 -20.40
N LEU A 148 10.41 -12.15 -19.65
CA LEU A 148 11.18 -13.27 -19.12
C LEU A 148 11.16 -14.50 -20.05
N GLY A 149 10.25 -14.54 -21.02
CA GLY A 149 9.96 -15.76 -21.80
C GLY A 149 9.47 -16.91 -20.94
N THR A 150 8.68 -16.59 -19.91
CA THR A 150 8.04 -17.53 -19.01
C THR A 150 6.58 -17.72 -19.39
N ALA A 151 5.92 -18.69 -18.75
CA ALA A 151 4.50 -18.95 -18.94
C ALA A 151 3.85 -19.20 -17.57
N PHE A 152 3.79 -18.17 -16.72
CA PHE A 152 2.98 -18.24 -15.51
C PHE A 152 1.56 -18.61 -15.88
N ALA A 153 0.98 -19.58 -15.16
CA ALA A 153 -0.37 -20.04 -15.43
C ALA A 153 -1.36 -18.90 -15.15
N THR A 154 -1.94 -18.35 -16.21
CA THR A 154 -3.13 -17.52 -16.12
C THR A 154 -4.26 -18.29 -16.77
N GLY A 155 -5.27 -18.68 -16.00
CA GLY A 155 -6.56 -19.00 -16.59
C GLY A 155 -7.06 -17.84 -17.44
N ALA A 156 -8.00 -18.09 -18.34
CA ALA A 156 -8.50 -17.07 -19.28
C ALA A 156 -8.98 -15.78 -18.56
N ASP A 157 -9.45 -15.94 -17.31
CA ASP A 157 -10.09 -14.92 -16.47
C ASP A 157 -9.52 -14.83 -15.03
N THR A 158 -8.39 -15.47 -14.71
CA THR A 158 -7.90 -15.49 -13.32
C THR A 158 -7.03 -14.28 -13.03
N GLU A 159 -7.57 -13.35 -12.25
CA GLU A 159 -6.80 -12.50 -11.34
C GLU A 159 -5.98 -13.40 -10.41
N VAL A 160 -4.69 -13.11 -10.28
CA VAL A 160 -3.78 -13.87 -9.39
C VAL A 160 -3.64 -13.09 -8.10
N LEU A 161 -4.22 -13.60 -7.03
CA LEU A 161 -4.04 -13.04 -5.71
C LEU A 161 -2.60 -13.31 -5.23
N VAL A 162 -1.90 -12.25 -4.85
CA VAL A 162 -0.62 -12.34 -4.15
C VAL A 162 -0.78 -11.78 -2.74
N ASP A 163 -0.07 -12.39 -1.81
CA ASP A 163 0.14 -11.84 -0.48
C ASP A 163 0.88 -10.52 -0.59
N ALA A 164 0.23 -9.48 -0.09
CA ALA A 164 0.71 -8.13 -0.12
C ALA A 164 -0.06 -7.34 0.94
N SER A 165 0.59 -6.36 1.54
CA SER A 165 -0.03 -5.50 2.55
C SER A 165 0.39 -4.06 2.34
N LEU A 166 -0.56 -3.14 2.53
CA LEU A 166 -0.31 -1.70 2.53
C LEU A 166 -0.49 -1.17 3.94
N SER A 167 0.60 -0.78 4.59
CA SER A 167 0.62 -0.18 5.92
C SER A 167 1.26 1.20 5.86
N VAL A 168 0.52 2.24 6.23
CA VAL A 168 1.00 3.62 6.19
C VAL A 168 0.73 4.35 7.48
N ASP A 169 1.71 5.14 7.90
CA ASP A 169 1.63 5.95 9.10
C ASP A 169 1.03 7.30 8.75
N VAL A 170 0.11 7.77 9.58
CA VAL A 170 -0.48 9.10 9.51
C VAL A 170 -0.40 9.80 10.86
N ASP A 171 0.06 11.05 10.85
CA ASP A 171 0.05 11.89 12.04
C ASP A 171 -1.37 12.42 12.28
N LEU A 172 -1.96 12.03 13.40
CA LEU A 172 -3.26 12.51 13.85
C LEU A 172 -3.13 13.88 14.52
N ALA A 173 -1.92 14.40 14.71
CA ALA A 173 -1.68 15.77 15.12
C ALA A 173 -1.55 16.73 13.92
N LYS A 174 -1.84 18.00 14.19
CA LYS A 174 -1.56 19.13 13.31
C LYS A 174 -0.80 20.18 14.12
N GLY A 175 0.52 20.02 14.21
CA GLY A 175 1.34 20.75 15.17
C GLY A 175 0.99 20.31 16.60
N ASN A 176 0.62 21.26 17.47
CA ASN A 176 0.32 20.98 18.88
C ASN A 176 -1.18 20.68 19.14
N ALA A 177 -1.97 20.45 18.10
CA ALA A 177 -3.41 20.21 18.20
C ALA A 177 -3.78 18.88 17.53
N VAL A 178 -4.94 18.33 17.89
CA VAL A 178 -5.52 17.17 17.19
C VAL A 178 -6.01 17.59 15.81
N ASN A 179 -5.71 16.79 14.79
CA ASN A 179 -6.28 16.94 13.46
C ASN A 179 -7.70 16.38 13.43
N THR A 180 -8.65 17.14 13.96
CA THR A 180 -10.04 16.71 14.13
C THR A 180 -10.72 16.33 12.81
N GLY A 181 -10.34 16.96 11.71
CA GLY A 181 -10.82 16.61 10.37
C GLY A 181 -10.41 15.19 9.97
N LEU A 182 -9.17 14.81 10.25
CA LEU A 182 -8.64 13.47 9.97
C LEU A 182 -9.20 12.42 10.93
N VAL A 183 -9.23 12.70 12.24
CA VAL A 183 -9.85 11.83 13.26
C VAL A 183 -11.28 11.49 12.84
N ARG A 184 -12.06 12.50 12.42
CA ARG A 184 -13.42 12.31 11.90
C ARG A 184 -13.47 11.53 10.60
N ALA A 185 -12.55 11.80 9.67
CA ALA A 185 -12.51 11.11 8.39
C ALA A 185 -12.25 9.61 8.57
N LEU A 186 -11.43 9.25 9.55
CA LEU A 186 -11.13 7.87 9.94
C LEU A 186 -12.15 7.27 10.93
N GLY A 187 -13.17 8.03 11.34
CA GLY A 187 -14.21 7.54 12.26
C GLY A 187 -13.74 7.33 13.70
N LEU A 188 -12.66 7.97 14.14
CA LEU A 188 -12.03 7.79 15.45
C LEU A 188 -12.57 8.77 16.52
N GLU A 189 -13.72 9.40 16.27
CA GLU A 189 -14.30 10.48 17.09
C GLU A 189 -14.72 10.01 18.49
N ASP A 190 -15.06 8.73 18.63
CA ASP A 190 -15.48 8.13 19.90
C ASP A 190 -14.28 7.73 20.78
N GLU A 191 -13.09 7.64 20.18
CA GLU A 191 -11.88 7.11 20.84
C GLU A 191 -10.86 8.21 21.16
N ILE A 192 -10.83 9.28 20.38
CA ILE A 192 -9.94 10.42 20.58
C ILE A 192 -10.78 11.63 20.92
N ASP A 193 -10.75 12.05 22.18
CA ASP A 193 -11.39 13.28 22.62
C ASP A 193 -10.58 14.51 22.13
N PRO A 194 -11.10 15.28 21.16
CA PRO A 194 -10.38 16.43 20.65
C PRO A 194 -10.31 17.60 21.64
N GLU A 195 -11.17 17.64 22.68
CA GLU A 195 -11.20 18.69 23.70
C GLU A 195 -10.01 18.58 24.67
N LEU A 196 -9.49 17.36 24.87
CA LEU A 196 -8.27 17.11 25.63
C LEU A 196 -6.99 17.50 24.86
N GLY A 197 -7.14 17.93 23.59
CA GLY A 197 -6.03 18.37 22.75
C GLY A 197 -4.99 17.27 22.54
N HIS A 198 -3.72 17.66 22.43
CA HIS A 198 -2.65 16.69 22.16
C HIS A 198 -2.51 15.64 23.27
N ALA A 199 -2.88 15.93 24.52
CA ALA A 199 -2.86 14.96 25.61
C ALA A 199 -3.87 13.82 25.39
N GLY A 200 -5.08 14.13 24.89
CA GLY A 200 -6.08 13.11 24.55
C GLY A 200 -5.64 12.19 23.41
N LEU A 201 -4.83 12.72 22.48
CA LEU A 201 -4.22 11.89 21.44
C LEU A 201 -3.20 10.92 22.02
N LEU A 202 -2.41 11.34 23.01
CA LEU A 202 -1.37 10.50 23.58
C LEU A 202 -1.93 9.39 24.49
N ASP A 203 -3.05 9.61 25.17
CA ASP A 203 -3.64 8.64 26.13
C ASP A 203 -4.43 7.49 25.48
N ALA A 204 -4.73 7.61 24.17
CA ALA A 204 -5.56 6.65 23.45
C ALA A 204 -4.71 5.56 22.75
N GLY A 205 -4.82 4.30 23.18
CA GLY A 205 -4.36 3.15 22.39
C GLY A 205 -5.51 2.61 21.53
N LEU A 206 -5.28 2.39 20.23
CA LEU A 206 -6.31 1.97 19.28
C LEU A 206 -5.89 0.70 18.53
N ASP A 207 -6.86 -0.19 18.34
CA ASP A 207 -6.80 -1.35 17.46
C ASP A 207 -8.23 -1.62 16.99
N LEU A 208 -8.57 -1.06 15.82
CA LEU A 208 -9.95 -0.98 15.34
C LEU A 208 -10.03 -1.15 13.81
N GLN A 209 -11.08 -1.83 13.36
CA GLN A 209 -11.43 -1.88 11.94
C GLN A 209 -12.42 -0.75 11.60
N ILE A 210 -12.12 0.03 10.57
CA ILE A 210 -12.92 1.18 10.10
C ILE A 210 -13.39 0.99 8.66
N SER A 211 -14.53 1.58 8.31
CA SER A 211 -14.98 1.71 6.91
C SER A 211 -14.37 2.96 6.28
N LEU A 212 -13.82 2.83 5.07
CA LEU A 212 -13.30 3.96 4.29
C LEU A 212 -14.31 4.53 3.29
N LEU A 213 -15.43 3.82 3.07
CA LEU A 213 -16.50 4.13 2.12
C LEU A 213 -17.84 4.39 2.82
#